data_AF-A0A0P1BL20-F1
#
_entry.id   AF-A0A0P1BL20-F1
#
_cell.length_a   1.000
_cell.length_b   1.000
_cell.length_c   1.000
_cell.angle_alpha   90.00
_cell.angle_beta   90.00
_cell.angle_gamma   90.00
#
_symmetry.space_group_name_H-M   'P 1'
#
loop_
_entity.id
_entity.type
_entity.pdbx_description
1 polymer ?
#
loop_
_entity_poly.entity_id
_entity_poly.type
_entity_poly.pdbx_seq_one_letter_code
_entity_poly.pdbx_strand_id
1 'polypeptide(L)'
;MSAASGSAVRLLTTTSRILPPVPALGEAHSASARALLRPRLIEVLQSQGLELDEAIGEGFWSGPRGQEHAERHDDEELMAWHLVGEVCANGDLDRLVRLKACDRAYLEWAKPIRTKWGGLENYIRVVRLGWPNPEAPLPAYLSKTTGNDEGAGASQAQVVLQQDYFLDTDDETLVRRVPNDWPYAIPEDCEHWVVWSRKEIYTRSLFFAPNPPWQQDESFKGQLWSAIVKDGIRGHTGSSSNSNSTKYTGWRTLEHLQESLALTATPAEIRELAESAQSWTGREVSKYVKRTWDEEQWETNWFCNPPHLRTVPGLSHFQRKVVAS
;
A
#
# COMPACT_ATOMS: atom_id res chain seq x y z
N MET A 1 -54.81 -15.34 48.97
CA MET A 1 -55.74 -16.32 48.36
C MET A 1 -55.63 -16.12 46.85
N SER A 2 -54.77 -16.88 46.16
CA SER A 2 -55.10 -18.13 45.42
C SER A 2 -56.22 -17.88 44.38
N ALA A 3 -56.09 -18.21 43.09
CA ALA A 3 -55.38 -19.30 42.46
C ALA A 3 -55.00 -19.00 40.99
N ALA A 4 -54.09 -19.84 40.49
CA ALA A 4 -53.49 -19.85 39.16
C ALA A 4 -54.36 -20.55 38.08
N SER A 5 -54.05 -20.22 36.82
CA SER A 5 -54.16 -21.07 35.61
C SER A 5 -53.50 -20.26 34.46
N GLY A 6 -52.64 -20.73 33.56
CA GLY A 6 -52.23 -22.06 33.18
C GLY A 6 -51.93 -22.03 31.66
N SER A 7 -50.66 -22.24 31.29
CA SER A 7 -50.12 -22.67 29.99
C SER A 7 -50.46 -21.94 28.67
N ALA A 8 -49.40 -21.50 27.97
CA ALA A 8 -48.92 -22.19 26.75
C ALA A 8 -47.58 -21.58 26.27
N VAL A 9 -46.51 -22.34 26.48
CA VAL A 9 -45.18 -22.11 25.89
C VAL A 9 -45.21 -22.60 24.45
N ARG A 10 -44.96 -21.70 23.49
CA ARG A 10 -44.72 -22.06 22.08
C ARG A 10 -43.23 -22.30 21.86
N LEU A 11 -42.83 -23.56 21.88
CA LEU A 11 -41.58 -24.05 21.33
C LEU A 11 -41.64 -23.96 19.80
N LEU A 12 -40.74 -23.19 19.20
CA LEU A 12 -40.44 -23.30 17.77
C LEU A 12 -39.25 -24.24 17.60
N THR A 13 -39.57 -25.48 17.28
CA THR A 13 -38.66 -26.48 16.72
C THR A 13 -38.65 -26.33 15.20
N THR A 14 -37.51 -26.03 14.57
CA THR A 14 -37.32 -26.36 13.15
C THR A 14 -35.83 -26.53 12.79
N THR A 15 -35.45 -27.82 12.72
CA THR A 15 -34.49 -28.46 11.80
C THR A 15 -33.08 -27.87 11.63
N SER A 16 -32.15 -28.46 12.40
CA SER A 16 -30.76 -28.69 11.97
C SER A 16 -30.76 -29.54 10.68
N ARG A 17 -30.19 -29.02 9.59
CA ARG A 17 -29.85 -29.81 8.40
C ARG A 17 -28.43 -30.34 8.57
N ILE A 18 -28.35 -31.63 8.90
CA ILE A 18 -27.16 -32.46 8.78
C ILE A 18 -26.88 -32.60 7.28
N LEU A 19 -25.71 -32.14 6.83
CA LEU A 19 -25.21 -32.43 5.48
C LEU A 19 -24.66 -33.87 5.43
N PRO A 20 -24.86 -34.61 4.33
CA PRO A 20 -24.30 -35.94 4.16
C PRO A 20 -22.77 -35.90 3.98
N PRO A 21 -22.04 -36.99 4.26
CA PRO A 21 -20.60 -37.05 4.07
C PRO A 21 -20.25 -37.00 2.57
N VAL A 22 -19.31 -36.13 2.21
CA VAL A 22 -18.75 -36.02 0.86
C VAL A 22 -17.76 -37.17 0.63
N PRO A 23 -17.82 -37.88 -0.51
CA PRO A 23 -16.93 -39.01 -0.78
C PRO A 23 -15.49 -38.57 -1.01
N ALA A 24 -14.56 -39.46 -0.65
CA ALA A 24 -13.14 -39.29 -0.86
C ALA A 24 -12.72 -39.52 -2.31
N LEU A 25 -11.67 -38.79 -2.69
CA LEU A 25 -10.70 -38.98 -3.78
C LEU A 25 -11.11 -38.61 -5.21
N GLY A 26 -10.29 -37.71 -5.77
CA GLY A 26 -9.69 -37.92 -7.09
C GLY A 26 -10.09 -36.93 -8.17
N GLU A 27 -9.40 -35.78 -8.21
CA GLU A 27 -8.65 -35.30 -9.39
C GLU A 27 -8.07 -33.90 -9.08
N ALA A 28 -6.75 -33.87 -9.00
CA ALA A 28 -5.95 -32.70 -8.68
C ALA A 28 -5.56 -31.94 -9.96
N HIS A 29 -5.17 -30.67 -9.77
CA HIS A 29 -4.51 -29.76 -10.73
C HIS A 29 -5.42 -28.89 -11.63
N SER A 30 -6.40 -28.20 -11.04
CA SER A 30 -6.95 -26.93 -11.59
C SER A 30 -7.68 -26.07 -10.55
N ALA A 31 -8.20 -26.69 -9.48
CA ALA A 31 -8.98 -25.99 -8.44
C ALA A 31 -8.17 -25.02 -7.54
N SER A 32 -6.84 -25.14 -7.49
CA SER A 32 -6.01 -24.38 -6.53
C SER A 32 -5.97 -22.88 -6.84
N ALA A 33 -5.96 -22.48 -8.12
CA ALA A 33 -5.95 -21.07 -8.48
C ALA A 33 -7.28 -20.36 -8.17
N ARG A 34 -8.42 -21.06 -8.28
CA ARG A 34 -9.75 -20.49 -7.97
C ARG A 34 -9.99 -20.34 -6.47
N ALA A 35 -9.40 -21.21 -5.64
CA ALA A 35 -9.48 -21.11 -4.18
C ALA A 35 -8.56 -20.02 -3.58
N LEU A 36 -7.47 -19.67 -4.29
CA LEU A 36 -6.47 -18.67 -3.86
C LEU A 36 -6.86 -17.23 -4.18
N LEU A 37 -7.87 -17.00 -5.03
CA LEU A 37 -8.43 -15.68 -5.27
C LEU A 37 -9.36 -15.35 -4.10
N ARG A 38 -8.95 -14.38 -3.27
CA ARG A 38 -9.74 -13.93 -2.10
C ARG A 38 -11.22 -13.76 -2.49
N PRO A 39 -12.18 -14.09 -1.60
CA PRO A 39 -13.61 -13.81 -1.84
C PRO A 39 -13.88 -12.38 -2.33
N ARG A 40 -13.07 -11.42 -1.87
CA ARG A 40 -13.11 -10.02 -2.32
C ARG A 40 -12.76 -9.79 -3.79
N LEU A 41 -11.84 -10.56 -4.37
CA LEU A 41 -11.52 -10.43 -5.80
C LEU A 41 -12.70 -10.93 -6.66
N ILE A 42 -13.35 -12.00 -6.22
CA ILE A 42 -14.57 -12.51 -6.84
C ILE A 42 -15.70 -11.46 -6.72
N GLU A 43 -15.89 -10.86 -5.54
CA GLU A 43 -16.86 -9.76 -5.33
C GLU A 43 -16.56 -8.53 -6.20
N VAL A 44 -15.28 -8.17 -6.37
CA VAL A 44 -14.87 -7.06 -7.25
C VAL A 44 -15.16 -7.37 -8.71
N LEU A 45 -14.88 -8.60 -9.18
CA LEU A 45 -15.19 -9.00 -10.55
C LEU A 45 -16.71 -9.05 -10.79
N GLN A 46 -17.46 -9.65 -9.86
CA GLN A 46 -18.93 -9.77 -9.94
C GLN A 46 -19.65 -8.42 -9.85
N SER A 47 -19.24 -7.52 -8.95
CA SER A 47 -19.83 -6.17 -8.85
C SER A 47 -19.57 -5.30 -10.08
N GLN A 48 -18.64 -5.71 -10.95
CA GLN A 48 -18.25 -5.01 -12.17
C GLN A 48 -18.75 -5.71 -13.45
N GLY A 49 -19.54 -6.78 -13.32
CA GLY A 49 -20.11 -7.53 -14.46
C GLY A 49 -19.08 -8.28 -15.28
N LEU A 50 -17.94 -8.63 -14.68
CA LEU A 50 -16.88 -9.43 -15.31
C LEU A 50 -16.96 -10.86 -14.77
N GLU A 51 -17.22 -11.82 -15.65
CA GLU A 51 -17.23 -13.25 -15.30
C GLU A 51 -15.80 -13.78 -15.19
N LEU A 52 -15.53 -14.60 -14.16
CA LEU A 52 -14.20 -15.15 -13.88
C LEU A 52 -13.63 -15.95 -15.07
N ASP A 53 -14.51 -16.60 -15.84
CA ASP A 53 -14.12 -17.43 -16.99
C ASP A 53 -13.80 -16.61 -18.27
N GLU A 54 -14.23 -15.34 -18.37
CA GLU A 54 -13.78 -14.44 -19.45
C GLU A 54 -12.39 -13.84 -19.18
N ALA A 55 -11.99 -13.75 -17.91
CA ALA A 55 -10.65 -13.33 -17.53
C ALA A 55 -9.63 -14.44 -17.84
N ILE A 56 -9.91 -15.69 -17.46
CA ILE A 56 -9.00 -16.84 -17.56
C ILE A 56 -9.05 -17.50 -18.95
N GLY A 57 -8.97 -16.72 -20.02
CA GLY A 57 -8.99 -17.26 -21.38
C GLY A 57 -7.81 -18.20 -21.65
N GLU A 58 -8.10 -19.47 -21.99
CA GLU A 58 -7.11 -20.44 -22.47
C GLU A 58 -6.56 -20.01 -23.84
N GLY A 59 -5.34 -19.46 -23.86
CA GLY A 59 -4.55 -19.37 -25.08
C GLY A 59 -3.89 -18.02 -25.32
N PHE A 60 -2.75 -17.76 -24.67
CA PHE A 60 -1.80 -16.76 -25.15
C PHE A 60 -0.38 -16.96 -24.58
N TRP A 61 0.18 -18.16 -24.73
CA TRP A 61 1.57 -18.43 -24.34
C TRP A 61 2.53 -17.94 -25.42
N SER A 62 3.13 -16.77 -25.23
CA SER A 62 4.54 -16.46 -25.53
C SER A 62 4.73 -14.94 -25.72
N GLY A 63 5.40 -14.30 -24.76
CA GLY A 63 5.93 -12.95 -24.90
C GLY A 63 7.23 -12.82 -24.11
N PRO A 64 8.33 -12.29 -24.68
CA PRO A 64 9.63 -12.33 -24.03
C PRO A 64 9.78 -11.11 -23.12
N ARG A 65 9.50 -11.30 -21.82
CA ARG A 65 10.01 -10.40 -20.77
C ARG A 65 10.29 -11.21 -19.53
N GLY A 66 11.58 -11.28 -19.16
CA GLY A 66 12.02 -11.81 -17.87
C GLY A 66 12.88 -13.06 -17.97
N GLN A 67 14.01 -12.98 -18.66
CA GLN A 67 15.16 -13.83 -18.33
C GLN A 67 16.20 -12.97 -17.62
N GLU A 68 16.80 -13.56 -16.59
CA GLU A 68 17.74 -13.02 -15.61
C GLU A 68 17.10 -12.32 -14.40
N HIS A 69 16.87 -13.12 -13.35
CA HIS A 69 17.45 -12.93 -12.01
C HIS A 69 16.94 -14.05 -11.10
N ALA A 70 17.90 -14.84 -10.61
CA ALA A 70 17.96 -15.73 -9.45
C ALA A 70 16.80 -16.69 -9.17
N GLU A 71 17.15 -17.91 -8.77
CA GLU A 71 16.31 -18.97 -8.20
C GLU A 71 15.13 -18.40 -7.40
N ARG A 72 13.98 -18.26 -8.06
CA ARG A 72 12.75 -17.86 -7.38
C ARG A 72 12.27 -19.10 -6.65
N HIS A 73 12.13 -18.99 -5.33
CA HIS A 73 11.22 -19.84 -4.57
C HIS A 73 9.94 -20.02 -5.40
N ASP A 74 9.42 -21.24 -5.49
CA ASP A 74 8.25 -21.56 -6.32
C ASP A 74 7.22 -20.43 -6.21
N ASP A 75 6.97 -19.72 -7.32
CA ASP A 75 6.13 -18.50 -7.38
C ASP A 75 4.63 -18.78 -7.09
N GLU A 76 4.36 -19.88 -6.38
CA GLU A 76 3.09 -20.40 -5.91
C GLU A 76 2.96 -20.33 -4.37
N GLU A 77 4.03 -20.01 -3.63
CA GLU A 77 4.01 -19.93 -2.17
C GLU A 77 3.83 -18.50 -1.62
N LEU A 78 3.22 -18.41 -0.44
CA LEU A 78 3.08 -17.15 0.31
C LEU A 78 4.37 -16.86 1.08
N MET A 79 4.82 -15.61 1.04
CA MET A 79 5.96 -15.13 1.82
C MET A 79 5.62 -15.10 3.30
N ALA A 80 6.47 -15.64 4.18
CA ALA A 80 6.29 -15.54 5.63
C ALA A 80 6.39 -14.08 6.11
N TRP A 81 5.67 -13.73 7.19
CA TRP A 81 5.60 -12.35 7.67
C TRP A 81 6.97 -11.73 8.04
N HIS A 82 7.85 -12.47 8.71
CA HIS A 82 9.18 -11.98 9.05
C HIS A 82 10.01 -11.63 7.80
N LEU A 83 9.87 -12.40 6.71
CA LEU A 83 10.52 -12.10 5.42
C LEU A 83 9.95 -10.84 4.78
N VAL A 84 8.64 -10.57 4.93
CA VAL A 84 8.04 -9.29 4.49
C VAL A 84 8.72 -8.12 5.21
N GLY A 85 8.93 -8.25 6.52
CA GLY A 85 9.65 -7.28 7.34
C GLY A 85 11.10 -7.07 6.87
N GLU A 86 11.86 -8.14 6.64
CA GLU A 86 13.23 -8.09 6.16
C GLU A 86 13.35 -7.44 4.77
N VAL A 87 12.48 -7.84 3.83
CA VAL A 87 12.44 -7.28 2.48
C VAL A 87 12.12 -5.78 2.53
N CYS A 88 11.15 -5.38 3.35
CA CYS A 88 10.85 -3.96 3.56
C CYS A 88 12.04 -3.22 4.19
N ALA A 89 12.71 -3.80 5.19
CA ALA A 89 13.86 -3.21 5.87
C ALA A 89 15.04 -2.94 4.93
N ASN A 90 15.38 -3.92 4.10
CA ASN A 90 16.52 -3.85 3.18
C ASN A 90 16.25 -3.04 1.92
N GLY A 91 14.97 -2.79 1.59
CA GLY A 91 14.58 -2.09 0.36
C GLY A 91 14.52 -2.98 -0.88
N ASP A 92 14.54 -4.30 -0.72
CA ASP A 92 14.47 -5.29 -1.81
C ASP A 92 13.04 -5.48 -2.33
N LEU A 93 12.32 -4.38 -2.57
CA LEU A 93 10.88 -4.40 -2.84
C LEU A 93 10.49 -5.20 -4.09
N ASP A 94 11.45 -5.47 -4.99
CA ASP A 94 11.32 -6.39 -6.12
C ASP A 94 10.98 -7.83 -5.71
N ARG A 95 11.32 -8.23 -4.48
CA ARG A 95 11.00 -9.55 -3.92
C ARG A 95 9.55 -9.66 -3.48
N LEU A 96 8.84 -8.54 -3.34
CA LEU A 96 7.42 -8.53 -3.00
C LEU A 96 6.57 -8.74 -4.26
N VAL A 97 6.52 -10.00 -4.69
CA VAL A 97 5.81 -10.42 -5.89
C VAL A 97 4.37 -10.85 -5.59
N ARG A 98 3.54 -10.91 -6.63
CA ARG A 98 2.24 -11.58 -6.58
C ARG A 98 2.42 -13.06 -6.86
N LEU A 99 1.49 -13.87 -6.36
CA LEU A 99 1.32 -15.23 -6.89
C LEU A 99 1.05 -15.17 -8.40
N LYS A 100 1.59 -16.12 -9.16
CA LYS A 100 1.41 -16.17 -10.64
C LYS A 100 -0.05 -16.07 -11.07
N ALA A 101 -0.96 -16.74 -10.36
CA ALA A 101 -2.39 -16.69 -10.66
C ALA A 101 -2.96 -15.28 -10.48
N CYS A 102 -2.60 -14.59 -9.39
CA CYS A 102 -3.02 -13.22 -9.13
C CYS A 102 -2.42 -12.24 -10.15
N ASP A 103 -1.16 -12.44 -10.57
CA ASP A 103 -0.53 -11.58 -11.57
C ASP A 103 -1.15 -11.73 -12.95
N ARG A 104 -1.46 -12.97 -13.39
CA ARG A 104 -2.19 -13.22 -14.64
C ARG A 104 -3.56 -12.54 -14.64
N ALA A 105 -4.34 -12.76 -13.59
CA ALA A 105 -5.67 -12.15 -13.46
C ALA A 105 -5.59 -10.62 -13.43
N TYR A 106 -4.57 -10.04 -12.78
CA TYR A 106 -4.31 -8.61 -12.81
C TYR A 106 -4.03 -8.11 -14.23
N LEU A 107 -3.18 -8.80 -14.99
CA LEU A 107 -2.83 -8.41 -16.36
C LEU A 107 -4.04 -8.51 -17.30
N GLU A 108 -4.87 -9.54 -17.15
CA GLU A 108 -6.13 -9.72 -17.88
C GLU A 108 -7.11 -8.59 -17.58
N TRP A 109 -7.33 -8.30 -16.30
CA TRP A 109 -8.18 -7.19 -15.85
C TRP A 109 -7.66 -5.82 -16.29
N ALA A 110 -6.34 -5.59 -16.23
CA ALA A 110 -5.77 -4.27 -16.49
C ALA A 110 -5.91 -3.84 -17.95
N LYS A 111 -5.95 -4.79 -18.90
CA LYS A 111 -6.06 -4.52 -20.35
C LYS A 111 -7.33 -3.71 -20.71
N PRO A 112 -8.56 -4.21 -20.47
CA PRO A 112 -9.76 -3.46 -20.81
C PRO A 112 -9.90 -2.16 -19.99
N ILE A 113 -9.40 -2.13 -18.75
CA ILE A 113 -9.43 -0.92 -17.93
C ILE A 113 -8.56 0.19 -18.53
N ARG A 114 -7.33 -0.13 -18.96
CA ARG A 114 -6.44 0.84 -19.62
C ARG A 114 -7.10 1.41 -20.88
N THR A 115 -7.72 0.56 -21.70
CA THR A 115 -8.44 0.99 -22.91
C THR A 115 -9.61 1.91 -22.59
N LYS A 116 -10.46 1.55 -21.61
CA LYS A 116 -11.66 2.31 -21.27
C LYS A 116 -11.37 3.67 -20.62
N TRP A 117 -10.32 3.75 -19.80
CA TRP A 117 -10.06 4.92 -18.95
C TRP A 117 -8.85 5.76 -19.41
N GLY A 118 -8.19 5.37 -20.50
CA GLY A 118 -6.93 6.00 -20.93
C GLY A 118 -5.75 5.72 -19.99
N GLY A 119 -5.86 4.69 -19.14
CA GLY A 119 -4.85 4.29 -18.16
C GLY A 119 -5.44 3.80 -16.84
N LEU A 120 -4.66 3.00 -16.10
CA LEU A 120 -5.06 2.56 -14.75
C LEU A 120 -5.19 3.73 -13.77
N GLU A 121 -4.39 4.79 -13.97
CA GLU A 121 -4.40 5.96 -13.10
C GLU A 121 -5.76 6.65 -13.06
N ASN A 122 -6.35 6.92 -14.23
CA ASN A 122 -7.65 7.56 -14.34
C ASN A 122 -8.76 6.68 -13.75
N TYR A 123 -8.69 5.37 -13.99
CA TYR A 123 -9.61 4.42 -13.36
C TYR A 123 -9.52 4.48 -11.83
N ILE A 124 -8.31 4.40 -11.27
CA ILE A 124 -8.13 4.46 -9.82
C ILE A 124 -8.64 5.80 -9.29
N ARG A 125 -8.20 6.92 -9.87
CA ARG A 125 -8.59 8.27 -9.45
C ARG A 125 -10.12 8.44 -9.39
N VAL A 126 -10.80 8.12 -10.48
CA VAL A 126 -12.24 8.40 -10.63
C VAL A 126 -13.09 7.33 -9.99
N VAL A 127 -12.82 6.05 -10.28
CA VAL A 127 -13.68 4.94 -9.85
C VAL A 127 -13.36 4.49 -8.44
N ARG A 128 -12.08 4.30 -8.12
CA ARG A 128 -11.67 3.74 -6.81
C ARG A 128 -11.60 4.80 -5.72
N LEU A 129 -11.18 6.02 -6.07
CA LEU A 129 -10.97 7.09 -5.10
C LEU A 129 -12.07 8.16 -5.14
N GLY A 130 -12.95 8.16 -6.16
CA GLY A 130 -13.98 9.19 -6.29
C GLY A 130 -13.40 10.61 -6.41
N TRP A 131 -12.14 10.74 -6.79
CA TRP A 131 -11.48 12.04 -6.96
C TRP A 131 -11.80 12.60 -8.34
N PRO A 132 -12.09 13.91 -8.44
CA PRO A 132 -12.34 14.52 -9.73
C PRO A 132 -11.09 14.42 -10.61
N ASN A 133 -11.31 14.26 -11.92
CA ASN A 133 -10.23 14.39 -12.89
C ASN A 133 -9.71 15.84 -12.81
N PRO A 134 -8.39 16.08 -12.66
CA PRO A 134 -7.82 17.43 -12.66
C PRO A 134 -8.12 18.22 -13.95
N GLU A 135 -8.40 17.54 -15.07
CA GLU A 135 -8.82 18.16 -16.33
C GLU A 135 -10.34 18.43 -16.39
N ALA A 136 -11.12 17.91 -15.44
CA ALA A 136 -12.55 18.20 -15.36
C ALA A 136 -12.78 19.56 -14.67
N PRO A 137 -13.77 20.36 -15.12
CA PRO A 137 -14.14 21.59 -14.42
C PRO A 137 -14.45 21.29 -12.95
N LEU A 138 -13.90 22.11 -12.04
CA LEU A 138 -14.19 22.00 -10.61
C LEU A 138 -15.72 22.01 -10.39
N PRO A 139 -16.26 21.08 -9.57
CA PRO A 139 -17.68 21.12 -9.21
C PRO A 139 -18.02 22.47 -8.56
N ALA A 140 -19.15 23.07 -8.95
CA ALA A 140 -19.57 24.41 -8.52
C ALA A 140 -19.65 24.61 -7.00
N TYR A 141 -19.71 23.52 -6.21
CA TYR A 141 -19.72 23.60 -4.75
C TYR A 141 -18.34 23.95 -4.13
N LEU A 142 -17.24 23.76 -4.87
CA LEU A 142 -15.89 24.15 -4.46
C LEU A 142 -15.49 25.54 -5.00
N SER A 143 -16.31 26.18 -5.85
CA SER A 143 -15.98 27.49 -6.45
C SER A 143 -16.44 28.70 -5.61
N LYS A 144 -16.96 28.48 -4.38
CA LYS A 144 -17.39 29.57 -3.49
C LYS A 144 -16.25 30.04 -2.56
N THR A 145 -15.23 30.66 -3.12
CA THR A 145 -14.37 31.61 -2.37
C THR A 145 -13.92 32.74 -3.29
N THR A 146 -14.85 33.60 -3.68
CA THR A 146 -14.58 34.99 -4.06
C THR A 146 -15.75 35.86 -3.61
N GLY A 147 -15.83 36.07 -2.30
CA GLY A 147 -16.63 37.12 -1.68
C GLY A 147 -15.70 37.91 -0.78
N ASN A 148 -15.49 39.18 -1.14
CA ASN A 148 -14.62 40.14 -0.47
C ASN A 148 -14.85 40.19 1.05
N ASP A 149 -13.78 40.08 1.84
CA ASP A 149 -13.65 40.80 3.10
C ASP A 149 -12.17 41.05 3.41
N GLU A 150 -11.79 42.33 3.38
CA GLU A 150 -10.53 42.83 3.90
C GLU A 150 -10.66 42.92 5.43
N GLY A 151 -9.91 42.10 6.18
CA GLY A 151 -9.90 42.19 7.63
C GLY A 151 -9.15 41.08 8.34
N ALA A 152 -7.94 41.42 8.80
CA ALA A 152 -7.23 40.85 9.96
C ALA A 152 -7.44 39.36 10.29
N GLY A 153 -6.47 38.54 9.89
CA GLY A 153 -6.29 37.18 10.41
C GLY A 153 -5.89 36.22 9.30
N ALA A 154 -4.58 36.14 9.00
CA ALA A 154 -4.06 35.04 8.20
C ALA A 154 -4.39 33.73 8.93
N SER A 155 -5.45 33.06 8.47
CA SER A 155 -5.91 31.80 9.02
C SER A 155 -4.85 30.73 8.81
N GLN A 156 -4.68 29.82 9.77
CA GLN A 156 -3.82 28.63 9.66
C GLN A 156 -4.05 27.83 8.36
N ALA A 157 -5.19 28.00 7.69
CA ALA A 157 -5.51 27.40 6.40
C ALA A 157 -4.58 27.84 5.24
N GLN A 158 -4.02 29.05 5.25
CA GLN A 158 -3.08 29.48 4.19
C GLN A 158 -1.68 28.85 4.32
N VAL A 159 -1.27 28.46 5.53
CA VAL A 159 0.03 27.80 5.75
C VAL A 159 0.02 26.34 5.25
N VAL A 160 -1.15 25.68 5.29
CA VAL A 160 -1.31 24.25 4.92
C VAL A 160 -1.27 24.02 3.40
N LEU A 161 -1.52 25.06 2.59
CA LEU A 161 -1.42 25.02 1.12
C LEU A 161 0.01 25.28 0.59
N GLN A 162 0.96 25.63 1.45
CA GLN A 162 2.35 25.90 1.04
C GLN A 162 3.24 24.65 1.04
N GLN A 163 2.79 23.56 1.67
CA GLN A 163 3.50 22.28 1.68
C GLN A 163 3.00 21.38 0.55
N ASP A 164 3.93 21.06 -0.35
CA ASP A 164 3.77 20.21 -1.54
C ASP A 164 3.81 18.71 -1.24
N TYR A 165 4.18 18.34 0.00
CA TYR A 165 4.29 16.95 0.44
C TYR A 165 3.18 16.52 1.42
N PHE A 166 3.04 15.21 1.57
CA PHE A 166 2.10 14.55 2.48
C PHE A 166 2.38 14.87 3.95
N LEU A 167 1.32 15.17 4.68
CA LEU A 167 1.30 15.24 6.13
C LEU A 167 0.31 14.21 6.65
N ASP A 168 0.53 13.73 7.87
CA ASP A 168 -0.50 12.97 8.56
C ASP A 168 -1.81 13.79 8.63
N THR A 169 -2.87 13.22 8.08
CA THR A 169 -4.21 13.82 8.02
C THR A 169 -5.28 12.75 7.99
N ASP A 170 -6.45 13.07 8.52
CA ASP A 170 -7.69 12.30 8.43
C ASP A 170 -8.63 12.80 7.32
N ASP A 171 -8.20 13.81 6.54
CA ASP A 171 -8.99 14.35 5.43
C ASP A 171 -9.10 13.34 4.27
N GLU A 172 -10.25 12.67 4.19
CA GLU A 172 -10.56 11.70 3.14
C GLU A 172 -10.63 12.30 1.72
N THR A 173 -10.69 13.64 1.61
CA THR A 173 -10.60 14.32 0.32
C THR A 173 -9.15 14.40 -0.18
N LEU A 174 -8.16 14.24 0.70
CA LEU A 174 -6.74 14.25 0.40
C LEU A 174 -6.13 12.85 0.43
N VAL A 175 -6.56 11.99 1.36
CA VAL A 175 -5.99 10.67 1.59
C VAL A 175 -7.08 9.63 1.58
N ARG A 176 -6.94 8.58 0.77
CA ARG A 176 -7.88 7.46 0.73
C ARG A 176 -7.17 6.14 0.89
N ARG A 177 -7.71 5.32 1.77
CA ARG A 177 -7.21 3.98 2.02
C ARG A 177 -8.16 2.94 1.44
N VAL A 178 -7.63 2.07 0.59
CA VAL A 178 -8.41 0.99 -0.05
C VAL A 178 -7.69 -0.35 0.10
N PRO A 179 -8.41 -1.47 0.26
CA PRO A 179 -7.80 -2.78 0.14
C PRO A 179 -7.14 -2.92 -1.23
N ASN A 180 -5.99 -3.59 -1.29
CA ASN A 180 -5.34 -3.90 -2.55
C ASN A 180 -6.11 -5.07 -3.21
N ASP A 181 -6.74 -4.83 -4.35
CA ASP A 181 -7.45 -5.88 -5.10
C ASP A 181 -6.51 -6.95 -5.66
N TRP A 182 -5.24 -6.58 -5.85
CA TRP A 182 -4.21 -7.41 -6.45
C TRP A 182 -3.02 -7.57 -5.49
N PRO A 183 -3.25 -8.21 -4.32
CA PRO A 183 -2.28 -8.28 -3.25
C PRO A 183 -1.05 -9.12 -3.64
N TYR A 184 0.09 -8.78 -3.05
CA TYR A 184 1.28 -9.61 -3.07
C TYR A 184 1.06 -10.96 -2.37
N ALA A 185 1.96 -11.91 -2.64
CA ALA A 185 2.01 -13.23 -2.02
C ALA A 185 2.48 -13.10 -0.56
N ILE A 186 1.63 -12.57 0.30
CA ILE A 186 1.85 -12.41 1.74
C ILE A 186 0.95 -13.40 2.52
N PRO A 187 1.18 -13.64 3.83
CA PRO A 187 0.42 -14.61 4.60
C PRO A 187 -1.11 -14.39 4.55
N GLU A 188 -1.89 -15.45 4.75
CA GLU A 188 -3.35 -15.40 4.61
C GLU A 188 -4.03 -14.51 5.65
N ASP A 189 -3.48 -14.48 6.86
CA ASP A 189 -3.89 -13.63 7.97
C ASP A 189 -3.45 -12.17 7.81
N CYS A 190 -2.72 -11.86 6.73
CA CYS A 190 -2.28 -10.50 6.46
C CYS A 190 -3.29 -9.70 5.61
N GLU A 191 -3.46 -8.44 5.95
CA GLU A 191 -4.19 -7.49 5.11
C GLU A 191 -3.26 -6.61 4.29
N HIS A 192 -3.50 -6.53 2.98
CA HIS A 192 -2.78 -5.64 2.09
C HIS A 192 -3.65 -4.45 1.68
N TRP A 193 -3.20 -3.25 2.03
CA TRP A 193 -3.85 -1.99 1.70
C TRP A 193 -2.96 -1.11 0.84
N VAL A 194 -3.60 -0.27 0.03
CA VAL A 194 -2.95 0.86 -0.65
C VAL A 194 -3.55 2.15 -0.10
N VAL A 195 -2.68 3.04 0.36
CA VAL A 195 -3.06 4.37 0.82
C VAL A 195 -2.65 5.36 -0.25
N TRP A 196 -3.63 6.00 -0.85
CA TRP A 196 -3.50 6.99 -1.90
C TRP A 196 -3.52 8.39 -1.31
N SER A 197 -2.69 9.28 -1.85
CA SER A 197 -2.61 10.68 -1.45
C SER A 197 -2.66 11.60 -2.67
N ARG A 198 -3.42 12.70 -2.56
CA ARG A 198 -3.40 13.80 -3.55
C ARG A 198 -2.13 14.64 -3.46
N LYS A 199 -1.47 14.64 -2.30
CA LYS A 199 -0.14 15.23 -2.12
C LYS A 199 0.94 14.18 -2.36
N GLU A 200 2.09 14.60 -2.87
CA GLU A 200 3.22 13.68 -3.02
C GLU A 200 3.71 13.21 -1.66
N ILE A 201 3.85 11.89 -1.46
CA ILE A 201 4.22 11.34 -0.15
C ILE A 201 5.61 11.81 0.29
N TYR A 202 6.53 11.90 -0.64
CA TYR A 202 7.85 12.44 -0.40
C TYR A 202 8.35 13.18 -1.63
N THR A 203 8.83 14.39 -1.40
CA THR A 203 9.34 15.31 -2.41
C THR A 203 10.72 15.81 -2.03
N ARG A 204 11.41 16.43 -2.99
CA ARG A 204 12.72 17.03 -2.73
C ARG A 204 12.64 18.11 -1.65
N SER A 205 11.53 18.86 -1.56
CA SER A 205 11.36 19.97 -0.60
C SER A 205 11.45 19.51 0.85
N LEU A 206 11.16 18.24 1.16
CA LEU A 206 11.32 17.67 2.51
C LEU A 206 12.73 17.81 3.08
N PHE A 207 13.76 17.82 2.23
CA PHE A 207 15.17 17.95 2.64
C PHE A 207 15.56 19.42 2.88
N PHE A 208 14.71 20.35 2.47
CA PHE A 208 14.87 21.80 2.61
C PHE A 208 13.82 22.40 3.55
N ALA A 209 12.92 21.57 4.11
CA ALA A 209 11.94 21.97 5.10
C ALA A 209 12.63 22.50 6.37
N PRO A 210 11.93 23.27 7.22
CA PRO A 210 12.51 23.78 8.46
C PRO A 210 13.05 22.66 9.35
N ASN A 211 14.24 22.89 9.91
CA ASN A 211 14.91 22.00 10.86
C ASN A 211 15.07 20.54 10.37
N PRO A 212 15.66 20.30 9.19
CA PRO A 212 16.06 18.94 8.86
C PRO A 212 17.16 18.51 9.84
N PRO A 213 17.33 17.20 10.09
CA PRO A 213 18.37 16.72 11.00
C PRO A 213 19.79 17.03 10.50
N TRP A 214 19.92 17.47 9.24
CA TRP A 214 21.17 17.81 8.59
C TRP A 214 21.30 19.31 8.37
N GLN A 215 22.34 19.91 8.94
CA GLN A 215 22.66 21.34 8.81
C GLN A 215 23.55 21.66 7.59
N GLN A 216 23.93 20.64 6.83
CA GLN A 216 24.77 20.75 5.64
C GLN A 216 24.07 21.50 4.48
N ASP A 217 24.85 21.81 3.47
CA ASP A 217 24.45 22.61 2.31
C ASP A 217 23.44 21.92 1.38
N GLU A 218 23.01 22.65 0.36
CA GLU A 218 22.04 22.15 -0.64
C GLU A 218 22.57 20.98 -1.47
N SER A 219 23.89 20.91 -1.68
CA SER A 219 24.52 19.82 -2.44
C SER A 219 24.38 18.51 -1.68
N PHE A 220 24.72 18.51 -0.39
CA PHE A 220 24.54 17.36 0.49
C PHE A 220 23.08 16.91 0.56
N LYS A 221 22.15 17.86 0.76
CA LYS A 221 20.70 17.57 0.77
C LYS A 221 20.22 16.98 -0.56
N GLY A 222 20.77 17.45 -1.67
CA GLY A 222 20.52 16.90 -3.01
C GLY A 222 21.01 15.46 -3.18
N GLN A 223 22.16 15.11 -2.60
CA GLN A 223 22.68 13.74 -2.60
C GLN A 223 21.79 12.80 -1.76
N LEU A 224 21.34 13.25 -0.59
CA LEU A 224 20.38 12.49 0.22
C LEU A 224 19.07 12.22 -0.50
N TRP A 225 18.51 13.24 -1.15
CA TRP A 225 17.32 13.07 -1.98
C TRP A 225 17.55 12.05 -3.10
N SER A 226 18.68 12.16 -3.80
CA SER A 226 19.04 11.27 -4.90
C SER A 226 19.20 9.83 -4.43
N ALA A 227 19.73 9.62 -3.22
CA ALA A 227 19.83 8.32 -2.59
C ALA A 227 18.45 7.73 -2.28
N ILE A 228 17.60 8.48 -1.57
CA ILE A 228 16.29 8.00 -1.09
C ILE A 228 15.36 7.63 -2.24
N VAL A 229 15.33 8.41 -3.32
CA VAL A 229 14.47 8.11 -4.49
C VAL A 229 14.79 6.76 -5.13
N LYS A 230 16.03 6.26 -5.04
CA LYS A 230 16.42 4.96 -5.61
C LYS A 230 15.70 3.79 -4.97
N ASP A 231 15.46 3.85 -3.65
CA ASP A 231 14.79 2.79 -2.89
C ASP A 231 13.34 3.11 -2.54
N GLY A 232 12.93 4.38 -2.58
CA GLY A 232 11.64 4.84 -2.07
C GLY A 232 11.71 5.20 -0.59
N ILE A 233 10.65 4.95 0.18
CA ILE A 233 10.65 5.09 1.66
C ILE A 233 9.92 3.91 2.30
N ARG A 234 10.22 3.58 3.55
CA ARG A 234 9.60 2.46 4.25
C ARG A 234 9.68 2.60 5.76
N GLY A 235 8.94 1.74 6.46
CA GLY A 235 9.04 1.60 7.90
C GLY A 235 8.08 0.57 8.46
N HIS A 236 8.02 0.54 9.79
CA HIS A 236 7.29 -0.45 10.56
C HIS A 236 6.73 0.15 11.85
N THR A 237 5.64 -0.43 12.33
CA THR A 237 4.94 -0.05 13.57
C THR A 237 4.34 -1.30 14.21
N GLY A 238 4.20 -1.32 15.54
CA GLY A 238 3.74 -2.48 16.31
C GLY A 238 4.79 -3.59 16.40
N SER A 239 4.93 -4.23 17.57
CA SER A 239 5.66 -5.51 17.86
C SER A 239 5.96 -5.57 19.36
N SER A 240 5.63 -6.69 20.01
CA SER A 240 5.53 -6.80 21.49
C SER A 240 6.82 -7.24 22.22
N SER A 241 7.99 -7.33 21.59
CA SER A 241 9.20 -7.75 22.34
C SER A 241 10.51 -7.27 21.76
N ASN A 242 11.18 -6.32 22.46
CA ASN A 242 12.64 -6.15 22.57
C ASN A 242 13.52 -6.19 21.29
N SER A 243 12.96 -5.96 20.11
CA SER A 243 13.73 -5.90 18.88
C SER A 243 14.48 -4.57 18.81
N ASN A 244 15.82 -4.62 18.81
CA ASN A 244 16.67 -3.54 18.29
C ASN A 244 15.98 -2.95 17.06
N SER A 245 15.59 -1.67 17.11
CA SER A 245 14.76 -1.03 16.07
C SER A 245 15.20 -1.51 14.69
N THR A 246 14.36 -2.27 13.98
CA THR A 246 14.69 -2.71 12.63
C THR A 246 15.15 -1.48 11.84
N LYS A 247 16.43 -1.48 11.44
CA LYS A 247 17.05 -0.31 10.83
C LYS A 247 16.68 -0.29 9.36
N TYR A 248 15.93 0.72 8.97
CA TYR A 248 15.51 0.95 7.60
C TYR A 248 16.56 1.78 6.88
N THR A 249 17.40 1.15 6.07
CA THR A 249 18.44 1.87 5.31
C THR A 249 18.11 1.96 3.83
N GLY A 250 17.64 0.85 3.22
CA GLY A 250 17.62 0.69 1.77
C GLY A 250 19.02 0.47 1.20
N TRP A 251 19.24 -0.61 0.46
CA TRP A 251 20.58 -0.95 -0.03
C TRP A 251 21.08 0.01 -1.12
N ARG A 252 20.22 0.50 -2.03
CA ARG A 252 20.65 1.45 -3.08
C ARG A 252 20.92 2.84 -2.51
N THR A 253 20.24 3.19 -1.44
CA THR A 253 20.48 4.40 -0.66
C THR A 253 21.89 4.34 -0.06
N LEU A 254 22.22 3.22 0.59
CA LEU A 254 23.56 2.99 1.14
C LEU A 254 24.64 3.02 0.06
N GLU A 255 24.45 2.26 -1.03
CA GLU A 255 25.39 2.21 -2.15
C GLU A 255 25.65 3.62 -2.72
N HIS A 256 24.58 4.38 -2.97
CA HIS A 256 24.72 5.72 -3.51
C HIS A 256 25.42 6.70 -2.57
N LEU A 257 25.13 6.63 -1.26
CA LEU A 257 25.79 7.48 -0.27
C LEU A 257 27.25 7.07 -0.06
N GLN A 258 27.55 5.77 -0.13
CA GLN A 258 28.93 5.28 -0.10
C GLN A 258 29.72 5.84 -1.29
N GLU A 259 29.20 5.75 -2.50
CA GLU A 259 29.85 6.33 -3.69
C GLU A 259 30.04 7.85 -3.56
N SER A 260 29.03 8.54 -3.03
CA SER A 260 29.01 10.02 -2.98
C SER A 260 29.84 10.60 -1.83
N LEU A 261 29.99 9.86 -0.73
CA LEU A 261 30.57 10.35 0.53
C LEU A 261 31.77 9.53 1.03
N ALA A 262 32.27 8.55 0.25
CA ALA A 262 33.36 7.65 0.66
C ALA A 262 34.63 8.37 1.14
N LEU A 263 34.90 9.58 0.64
CA LEU A 263 36.10 10.35 1.01
C LEU A 263 35.94 11.14 2.30
N THR A 264 34.72 11.29 2.81
CA THR A 264 34.39 12.23 3.90
C THR A 264 33.64 11.59 5.06
N ALA A 265 33.16 10.34 4.92
CA ALA A 265 32.43 9.63 5.95
C ALA A 265 32.82 8.14 6.00
N THR A 266 32.82 7.58 7.21
CA THR A 266 32.98 6.15 7.45
C THR A 266 31.72 5.36 7.05
N PRO A 267 31.83 4.04 6.80
CA PRO A 267 30.67 3.21 6.50
C PRO A 267 29.58 3.23 7.60
N ALA A 268 29.98 3.43 8.86
CA ALA A 268 29.04 3.53 9.98
C ALA A 268 28.25 4.85 9.93
N GLU A 269 28.94 5.98 9.70
CA GLU A 269 28.30 7.30 9.53
C GLU A 269 27.37 7.33 8.32
N ILE A 270 27.75 6.70 7.21
CA ILE A 270 26.88 6.57 6.02
C ILE A 270 25.61 5.77 6.33
N ARG A 271 25.74 4.69 7.12
CA ARG A 271 24.59 3.90 7.54
C ARG A 271 23.64 4.69 8.42
N GLU A 272 24.16 5.38 9.43
CA GLU A 272 23.37 6.25 10.30
C GLU A 272 22.68 7.36 9.51
N LEU A 273 23.38 7.93 8.52
CA LEU A 273 22.84 8.94 7.63
C LEU A 273 21.67 8.39 6.78
N ALA A 274 21.81 7.19 6.21
CA ALA A 274 20.75 6.53 5.46
C ALA A 274 19.51 6.25 6.34
N GLU A 275 19.71 5.74 7.56
CA GLU A 275 18.64 5.48 8.53
C GLU A 275 17.91 6.79 8.90
N SER A 276 18.67 7.84 9.23
CA SER A 276 18.14 9.17 9.52
C SER A 276 17.34 9.71 8.34
N ALA A 277 17.80 9.47 7.11
CA ALA A 277 17.11 9.94 5.91
C ALA A 277 15.80 9.20 5.63
N GLN A 278 15.77 7.88 5.81
CA GLN A 278 14.54 7.09 5.74
C GLN A 278 13.56 7.52 6.83
N SER A 279 14.03 7.68 8.07
CA SER A 279 13.20 8.09 9.21
C SER A 279 12.64 9.49 9.00
N TRP A 280 13.45 10.46 8.57
CA TRP A 280 13.00 11.82 8.31
C TRP A 280 11.94 11.82 7.20
N THR A 281 12.24 11.20 6.06
CA THR A 281 11.34 11.23 4.89
C THR A 281 10.05 10.46 5.16
N GLY A 282 10.12 9.37 5.92
CA GLY A 282 8.99 8.51 6.27
C GLY A 282 8.12 8.98 7.44
N ARG A 283 8.54 10.00 8.20
CA ARG A 283 7.94 10.35 9.49
C ARG A 283 6.42 10.59 9.45
N GLU A 284 5.93 11.26 8.42
CA GLU A 284 4.50 11.59 8.30
C GLU A 284 3.69 10.35 7.95
N VAL A 285 4.24 9.45 7.14
CA VAL A 285 3.65 8.14 6.87
C VAL A 285 3.62 7.29 8.15
N SER A 286 4.72 7.26 8.91
CA SER A 286 4.75 6.58 10.21
C SER A 286 3.69 7.08 11.18
N LYS A 287 3.52 8.40 11.30
CA LYS A 287 2.47 9.01 12.15
C LYS A 287 1.07 8.57 11.69
N TYR A 288 0.80 8.69 10.38
CA TYR A 288 -0.46 8.25 9.80
C TYR A 288 -0.74 6.77 10.08
N VAL A 289 0.26 5.91 9.91
CA VAL A 289 0.14 4.46 10.14
C VAL A 289 -0.17 4.18 11.61
N LYS A 290 0.61 4.72 12.55
CA LYS A 290 0.40 4.53 14.00
C LYS A 290 -0.98 4.99 14.46
N ARG A 291 -1.46 6.12 13.93
CA ARG A 291 -2.80 6.65 14.25
C ARG A 291 -3.92 5.78 13.67
N THR A 292 -3.70 5.23 12.48
CA THR A 292 -4.72 4.48 11.75
C THR A 292 -4.83 3.03 12.22
N TRP A 293 -3.72 2.46 12.70
CA TRP A 293 -3.64 1.08 13.14
C TRP A 293 -2.93 0.98 14.47
N ASP A 294 -3.72 0.59 15.46
CA ASP A 294 -3.29 0.39 16.84
C ASP A 294 -2.15 -0.63 16.91
N GLU A 295 -0.99 -0.18 17.40
CA GLU A 295 0.22 -0.97 17.54
C GLU A 295 0.08 -2.10 18.56
N GLU A 296 -0.94 -2.05 19.44
CA GLU A 296 -1.28 -3.15 20.36
C GLU A 296 -2.00 -4.29 19.64
N GLN A 297 -2.65 -4.00 18.51
CA GLN A 297 -3.47 -4.95 17.76
C GLN A 297 -2.80 -5.41 16.46
N TRP A 298 -1.92 -4.58 15.90
CA TRP A 298 -1.40 -4.77 14.55
C TRP A 298 0.11 -4.56 14.49
N GLU A 299 0.79 -5.53 13.89
CA GLU A 299 2.15 -5.33 13.40
C GLU A 299 2.07 -4.91 11.93
N THR A 300 2.72 -3.79 11.58
CA THR A 300 2.60 -3.14 10.28
C THR A 300 3.95 -2.95 9.60
N ASN A 301 4.01 -3.34 8.32
CA ASN A 301 5.07 -2.93 7.39
C ASN A 301 4.48 -2.02 6.31
N TRP A 302 5.12 -0.89 6.04
CA TRP A 302 4.69 0.04 4.99
C TRP A 302 5.86 0.51 4.13
N PHE A 303 5.58 0.82 2.86
CA PHE A 303 6.57 1.35 1.93
C PHE A 303 5.96 2.10 0.75
N CYS A 304 6.70 3.06 0.22
CA CYS A 304 6.49 3.62 -1.11
C CYS A 304 7.47 2.96 -2.08
N ASN A 305 6.95 2.40 -3.17
CA ASN A 305 7.81 1.90 -4.24
C ASN A 305 8.68 3.03 -4.82
N PRO A 306 9.95 2.75 -5.16
CA PRO A 306 10.76 3.67 -5.95
C PRO A 306 10.14 3.84 -7.35
N PRO A 307 10.46 4.93 -8.08
CA PRO A 307 9.80 5.28 -9.33
C PRO A 307 9.74 4.15 -10.37
N HIS A 308 10.81 3.36 -10.49
CA HIS A 308 10.90 2.26 -11.46
C HIS A 308 9.97 1.06 -11.15
N LEU A 309 9.41 0.98 -9.93
CA LEU A 309 8.48 -0.08 -9.50
C LEU A 309 7.03 0.39 -9.35
N ARG A 310 6.71 1.63 -9.76
CA ARG A 310 5.36 2.17 -9.69
C ARG A 310 4.60 1.88 -10.97
N THR A 311 3.41 1.29 -10.83
CA THR A 311 2.50 1.11 -11.99
C THR A 311 1.63 2.34 -12.25
N VAL A 312 1.49 3.22 -11.26
CA VAL A 312 0.60 4.40 -11.29
C VAL A 312 1.39 5.62 -10.79
N PRO A 313 2.33 6.17 -11.58
CA PRO A 313 3.28 7.16 -11.10
C PRO A 313 2.67 8.55 -10.83
N GLY A 314 1.56 8.93 -11.50
CA GLY A 314 0.91 10.24 -11.32
C GLY A 314 -0.08 10.33 -10.15
N LEU A 315 -0.23 9.24 -9.39
CA LEU A 315 -0.94 9.23 -8.11
C LEU A 315 -0.02 8.75 -7.00
N SER A 316 0.18 9.58 -5.98
CA SER A 316 1.03 9.21 -4.86
C SER A 316 0.37 8.12 -4.01
N HIS A 317 1.13 7.09 -3.68
CA HIS A 317 0.62 6.00 -2.86
C HIS A 317 1.75 5.28 -2.10
N PHE A 318 1.40 4.78 -0.92
CA PHE A 318 2.20 3.79 -0.19
C PHE A 318 1.39 2.52 0.00
N GLN A 319 2.10 1.40 0.05
CA GLN A 319 1.52 0.12 0.37
C GLN A 319 1.72 -0.19 1.84
N ARG A 320 0.72 -0.83 2.43
CA ARG A 320 0.72 -1.24 3.83
C ARG A 320 0.31 -2.71 3.94
N LYS A 321 1.04 -3.48 4.73
CA LYS A 321 0.69 -4.84 5.11
C LYS A 321 0.59 -4.93 6.62
N VAL A 322 -0.37 -5.69 7.12
CA VAL A 322 -0.47 -6.00 8.57
C VAL A 322 -0.79 -7.42 8.84
N VAL A 323 -0.38 -7.86 10.01
CA VAL A 323 -0.82 -9.07 10.70
C VAL A 323 -1.31 -8.69 12.10
N ALA A 324 -2.27 -9.43 12.63
CA ALA A 324 -2.71 -9.25 14.02
C ALA A 324 -1.56 -9.61 14.97
N SER A 325 -1.34 -8.79 16.00
CA SER A 325 -0.32 -9.00 17.05
C SER A 325 -0.72 -10.04 18.09
#